data_AF-A0A536Y467-F1
#
_entry.id   AF-A0A536Y467-F1
#
_cell.length_a   1.000
_cell.length_b   1.000
_cell.length_c   1.000
_cell.angle_alpha   90.00
_cell.angle_beta   90.00
_cell.angle_gamma   90.00
#
_symmetry.space_group_name_H-M   'P 1'
#
loop_
_entity.id
_entity.type
_entity.pdbx_description
1 polymer ?
#
loop_
_entity_poly.entity_id
_entity_poly.type
_entity_poly.pdbx_seq_one_letter_code
_entity_poly.pdbx_strand_id
1 'polypeptide(L)'
;MSAETQTTASREYRVRIPSLFQIFWSKLANWFRLLAKWRKQGLLRKALQEARRRRAMRLETLEPRVLLSADITYGALAGNLDPALDLTLKFAEDGSGNDVVRLINNDDGSTIAEQAMPSDHVINVNLTGGQLQDKLLIDFGFSGAQDAGDKSTLHVNFDGTDELLPADLSPIAADQLSIQNSGGMYTRAISTSR
;
A
#
# COMPACT_ATOMS: atom_id res chain seq x y z
N MET A 1 13.00 -19.15 84.53
CA MET A 1 12.90 -18.00 83.60
C MET A 1 13.24 -18.52 82.22
N SER A 2 12.25 -18.47 81.34
CA SER A 2 12.25 -19.01 79.98
C SER A 2 13.01 -18.09 79.03
N ALA A 3 13.71 -18.68 78.06
CA ALA A 3 14.02 -18.03 76.80
C ALA A 3 13.95 -19.10 75.70
N GLU A 4 12.81 -19.16 75.03
CA GLU A 4 12.59 -19.93 73.82
C GLU A 4 13.34 -19.24 72.66
N THR A 5 14.32 -19.92 72.08
CA THR A 5 14.79 -19.59 70.73
C THR A 5 13.99 -20.41 69.74
N GLN A 6 13.01 -19.79 69.09
CA GLN A 6 12.28 -20.36 67.96
C GLN A 6 13.22 -20.43 66.75
N THR A 7 13.67 -21.62 66.40
CA THR A 7 14.36 -21.89 65.14
C THR A 7 13.33 -21.95 64.02
N THR A 8 13.38 -20.99 63.10
CA THR A 8 12.53 -20.92 61.90
C THR A 8 12.84 -22.11 61.00
N ALA A 9 11.95 -23.11 60.99
CA ALA A 9 12.03 -24.24 60.07
C ALA A 9 11.66 -23.78 58.66
N SER A 10 12.66 -23.64 57.79
CA SER A 10 12.50 -23.50 56.35
C SER A 10 11.74 -24.71 55.81
N ARG A 11 10.46 -24.55 55.47
CA ARG A 11 9.69 -25.58 54.77
C ARG A 11 10.22 -25.73 53.35
N GLU A 12 11.05 -26.74 53.09
CA GLU A 12 11.43 -27.17 51.75
C GLU A 12 10.20 -27.64 50.97
N TYR A 13 9.65 -26.77 50.13
CA TYR A 13 8.66 -27.17 49.13
C TYR A 13 9.37 -27.87 47.97
N ARG A 14 9.46 -29.20 48.03
CA ARG A 14 9.78 -30.04 46.85
C ARG A 14 8.58 -30.09 45.90
N VAL A 15 8.30 -29.00 45.19
CA VAL A 15 7.38 -29.03 44.06
C VAL A 15 8.18 -29.46 42.82
N ARG A 16 7.87 -30.64 42.28
CA ARG A 16 8.46 -31.15 41.05
C ARG A 16 7.88 -30.35 39.88
N ILE A 17 8.53 -29.25 39.51
CA ILE A 17 8.11 -28.42 38.37
C ILE A 17 8.37 -29.21 37.08
N PRO A 18 7.33 -29.65 36.34
CA PRO A 18 7.54 -30.31 35.06
C PRO A 18 8.07 -29.28 34.06
N SER A 19 9.10 -29.68 33.30
CA SER A 19 9.67 -28.77 32.30
C SER A 19 8.65 -28.45 31.20
N LEU A 20 8.74 -27.25 30.63
CA LEU A 20 7.88 -26.80 29.52
C LEU A 20 7.85 -27.80 28.35
N PHE A 21 8.98 -28.45 28.07
CA PHE A 21 9.08 -29.50 27.06
C PHE A 21 8.22 -30.72 27.38
N GLN A 22 8.09 -31.10 28.65
CA GLN A 22 7.29 -32.24 29.08
C GLN A 22 5.78 -31.99 28.93
N ILE A 23 5.34 -30.74 29.13
CA ILE A 23 3.94 -30.32 28.94
C ILE A 23 3.57 -30.36 27.45
N PHE A 24 4.44 -29.85 26.59
CA PHE A 24 4.17 -29.83 25.14
C PHE A 24 4.29 -31.21 24.51
N TRP A 25 5.32 -31.99 24.84
CA TRP A 25 5.62 -33.23 24.14
C TRP A 25 4.84 -34.47 24.64
N SER A 26 4.29 -34.44 25.86
CA SER A 26 3.47 -35.56 26.37
C SER A 26 2.13 -35.70 25.62
N LYS A 27 1.45 -34.57 25.33
CA LYS A 27 0.25 -34.57 24.48
C LYS A 27 0.59 -34.90 23.02
N LEU A 28 1.71 -34.38 22.52
CA LEU A 28 2.18 -34.58 21.15
C LEU A 28 2.54 -36.05 20.88
N ALA A 29 3.14 -36.76 21.86
CA ALA A 29 3.46 -38.18 21.76
C ALA A 29 2.20 -39.08 21.69
N ASN A 30 1.14 -38.73 22.42
CA ASN A 30 -0.15 -39.42 22.31
C ASN A 30 -0.79 -39.18 20.93
N TRP A 31 -0.63 -37.97 20.37
CA TRP A 31 -1.11 -37.63 19.05
C TRP A 31 -0.38 -38.40 17.93
N PHE A 32 0.95 -38.58 18.04
CA PHE A 32 1.71 -39.41 17.10
C PHE A 32 1.27 -40.88 17.12
N ARG A 33 0.90 -41.44 18.27
CA ARG A 33 0.35 -42.81 18.35
C ARG A 33 -1.01 -42.94 17.67
N LEU A 34 -1.85 -41.91 17.75
CA LEU A 34 -3.12 -41.84 17.02
C LEU A 34 -2.89 -41.75 15.51
N LEU A 35 -1.94 -40.92 15.07
CA LEU A 35 -1.55 -40.79 13.66
C LEU A 35 -1.05 -42.11 13.07
N ALA A 36 -0.25 -42.87 13.84
CA ALA A 36 0.25 -44.18 13.44
C ALA A 36 -0.87 -45.22 13.29
N LYS A 37 -1.91 -45.17 14.15
CA LYS A 37 -3.10 -46.02 13.98
C LYS A 37 -3.86 -45.68 12.71
N TRP A 38 -3.98 -44.40 12.36
CA TRP A 38 -4.64 -43.95 11.12
C TRP A 38 -3.88 -44.37 9.86
N ARG A 39 -2.54 -44.44 9.91
CA ARG A 39 -1.69 -44.97 8.82
C ARG A 39 -1.98 -46.44 8.53
N LYS A 40 -2.26 -47.26 9.55
CA LYS A 40 -2.61 -48.68 9.39
C LYS A 40 -4.01 -48.91 8.81
N GLN A 41 -4.94 -47.96 8.97
CA GLN A 41 -6.32 -48.12 8.48
C GLN A 41 -6.53 -47.67 7.03
N GLY A 42 -5.51 -47.19 6.31
CA GLY A 42 -5.62 -46.85 4.88
C GLY A 42 -6.56 -45.68 4.54
N LEU A 43 -7.27 -45.11 5.53
CA LEU A 43 -8.22 -44.00 5.40
C LEU A 43 -7.56 -42.72 4.89
N LEU A 44 -6.29 -42.50 5.24
CA LEU A 44 -5.50 -41.36 4.75
C LEU A 44 -5.32 -41.39 3.24
N ARG A 45 -5.18 -42.56 2.62
CA ARG A 45 -5.05 -42.66 1.16
C ARG A 45 -6.35 -42.33 0.45
N LYS A 46 -7.49 -42.80 0.98
CA LYS A 46 -8.81 -42.48 0.43
C LYS A 46 -9.14 -40.98 0.58
N ALA A 47 -8.93 -40.40 1.75
CA ALA A 47 -9.18 -38.97 1.99
C ALA A 47 -8.26 -38.06 1.15
N LEU A 48 -6.98 -38.42 1.01
CA LEU A 48 -6.05 -37.68 0.15
C LEU A 48 -6.43 -37.79 -1.34
N GLN A 49 -6.88 -38.97 -1.78
CA GLN A 49 -7.29 -39.21 -3.16
C GLN A 49 -8.62 -38.51 -3.48
N GLU A 50 -9.56 -38.43 -2.52
CA GLU A 50 -10.78 -37.63 -2.63
C GLU A 50 -10.49 -36.12 -2.63
N ALA A 51 -9.59 -35.64 -1.77
CA ALA A 51 -9.14 -34.25 -1.79
C ALA A 51 -8.44 -33.90 -3.11
N ARG A 52 -7.67 -34.83 -3.69
CA ARG A 52 -7.04 -34.68 -5.00
C ARG A 52 -8.07 -34.68 -6.13
N ARG A 53 -9.16 -35.46 -6.02
CA ARG A 53 -10.26 -35.49 -7.01
C ARG A 53 -11.11 -34.22 -6.96
N ARG A 54 -11.31 -33.62 -5.77
CA ARG A 54 -12.01 -32.33 -5.61
C ARG A 54 -11.14 -31.12 -6.00
N ARG A 55 -9.80 -31.26 -5.99
CA ARG A 55 -8.85 -30.25 -6.48
C ARG A 55 -8.56 -30.32 -7.99
N ALA A 56 -9.40 -31.03 -8.75
CA ALA A 56 -9.40 -30.95 -10.21
C ALA A 56 -10.34 -29.85 -10.74
N MET A 57 -10.74 -28.90 -9.90
CA MET A 57 -11.13 -27.58 -10.41
C MET A 57 -9.88 -26.95 -10.98
N ARG A 58 -9.83 -26.89 -12.31
CA ARG A 58 -8.87 -26.12 -13.06
C ARG A 58 -8.98 -24.67 -12.60
N LEU A 59 -8.15 -24.31 -11.63
CA LEU A 59 -7.66 -22.95 -11.54
C LEU A 59 -6.87 -22.79 -12.82
N GLU A 60 -7.48 -22.19 -13.84
CA GLU A 60 -6.66 -21.38 -14.73
C GLU A 60 -5.85 -20.50 -13.78
N THR A 61 -4.52 -20.61 -13.85
CA THR A 61 -3.66 -19.65 -13.19
C THR A 61 -4.14 -18.32 -13.71
N LEU A 62 -4.86 -17.56 -12.87
CA LEU A 62 -4.95 -16.12 -13.06
C LEU A 62 -3.49 -15.70 -13.10
N GLU A 63 -2.96 -15.55 -14.30
CA GLU A 63 -1.78 -14.77 -14.52
C GLU A 63 -2.05 -13.49 -13.75
N PRO A 64 -1.21 -13.12 -12.78
CA PRO A 64 -1.31 -11.80 -12.20
C PRO A 64 -1.17 -10.87 -13.39
N ARG A 65 -2.30 -10.34 -13.88
CA ARG A 65 -2.31 -9.13 -14.69
C ARG A 65 -1.67 -8.13 -13.75
N VAL A 66 -0.36 -7.98 -13.87
CA VAL A 66 0.30 -6.74 -13.49
C VAL A 66 -0.38 -5.75 -14.41
N LEU A 67 -1.48 -5.19 -13.92
CA LEU A 67 -2.11 -4.04 -14.52
C LEU A 67 -1.00 -3.01 -14.48
N LEU A 68 -0.37 -2.78 -15.62
CA LEU A 68 0.49 -1.64 -15.87
C LEU A 68 -0.42 -0.40 -15.93
N SER A 69 -1.18 -0.17 -14.85
CA SER A 69 -2.08 0.95 -14.63
C SER A 69 -1.48 1.88 -13.58
N ALA A 70 -0.14 1.92 -13.51
CA ALA A 70 0.61 2.96 -12.84
C ALA A 70 0.94 3.98 -13.94
N ASP A 71 -0.01 4.86 -14.23
CA ASP A 71 0.08 5.70 -15.42
C ASP A 71 1.08 6.83 -15.19
N ILE A 72 1.12 7.43 -13.99
CA ILE A 72 2.19 8.35 -13.56
C ILE A 72 2.53 8.08 -12.10
N THR A 73 3.79 7.77 -11.80
CA THR A 73 4.30 7.66 -10.42
C THR A 73 5.53 8.53 -10.25
N TYR A 74 5.51 9.39 -9.23
CA TYR A 74 6.64 10.23 -8.85
C TYR A 74 6.78 10.25 -7.33
N GLY A 75 8.01 10.26 -6.84
CA GLY A 75 8.27 10.36 -5.40
C GLY A 75 9.56 11.09 -5.14
N ALA A 76 9.54 12.02 -4.20
CA ALA A 76 10.75 12.59 -3.61
C ALA A 76 11.59 11.46 -2.98
N LEU A 77 12.91 11.53 -3.12
CA LEU A 77 13.79 10.49 -2.58
C LEU A 77 13.86 10.64 -1.06
N ALA A 78 13.22 9.71 -0.35
CA ALA A 78 13.25 9.65 1.11
C ALA A 78 14.69 9.71 1.66
N GLY A 79 15.03 10.80 2.35
CA GLY A 79 16.31 10.97 3.03
C GLY A 79 17.18 12.12 2.53
N ASN A 80 16.85 12.72 1.38
CA ASN A 80 17.29 14.08 1.09
C ASN A 80 16.31 15.05 1.76
N LEU A 81 16.81 16.20 2.24
CA LEU A 81 15.96 17.37 2.46
C LEU A 81 15.49 17.82 1.07
N ASP A 82 14.58 17.07 0.46
CA ASP A 82 14.09 17.39 -0.86
C ASP A 82 13.35 18.73 -0.77
N PRO A 83 13.61 19.63 -1.72
CA PRO A 83 12.93 20.92 -1.76
C PRO A 83 11.42 20.71 -1.84
N ALA A 84 10.67 21.67 -1.30
CA ALA A 84 9.22 21.77 -1.49
C ALA A 84 8.87 21.54 -2.97
N LEU A 85 8.11 20.49 -3.26
CA LEU A 85 7.71 20.16 -4.62
C LEU A 85 6.70 21.18 -5.13
N ASP A 86 6.89 21.67 -6.35
CA ASP A 86 5.88 22.49 -7.04
C ASP A 86 5.61 21.88 -8.41
N LEU A 87 4.52 21.12 -8.51
CA LEU A 87 4.19 20.30 -9.67
C LEU A 87 2.87 20.73 -10.31
N THR A 88 2.82 20.68 -11.65
CA THR A 88 1.58 20.85 -12.42
C THR A 88 1.28 19.60 -13.23
N LEU A 89 0.08 19.04 -13.06
CA LEU A 89 -0.48 18.04 -13.95
C LEU A 89 -1.32 18.71 -15.04
N LYS A 90 -0.98 18.50 -16.31
CA LYS A 90 -1.61 19.20 -17.44
C LYS A 90 -1.92 18.27 -18.61
N PHE A 91 -3.06 18.51 -19.26
CA PHE A 91 -3.47 17.82 -20.48
C PHE A 91 -2.96 18.55 -21.72
N ALA A 92 -2.40 17.81 -22.67
CA ALA A 92 -1.83 18.37 -23.87
C ALA A 92 -1.89 17.39 -25.04
N GLU A 93 -1.60 17.90 -26.24
CA GLU A 93 -1.26 17.09 -27.41
C GLU A 93 0.27 16.88 -27.46
N ASP A 94 0.72 15.68 -27.82
CA ASP A 94 2.13 15.39 -28.10
C ASP A 94 2.56 15.87 -29.50
N GLY A 95 3.85 15.74 -29.82
CA GLY A 95 4.37 16.11 -31.15
C GLY A 95 3.85 15.25 -32.30
N SER A 96 3.12 14.17 -32.00
CA SER A 96 2.55 13.23 -32.97
C SER A 96 1.02 13.37 -33.10
N GLY A 97 0.40 14.27 -32.33
CA GLY A 97 -1.04 14.49 -32.33
C GLY A 97 -1.83 13.62 -31.36
N ASN A 98 -1.20 12.96 -30.39
CA ASN A 98 -1.90 12.17 -29.38
C ASN A 98 -2.20 13.00 -28.13
N ASP A 99 -3.39 12.81 -27.55
CA ASP A 99 -3.72 13.33 -26.22
C ASP A 99 -2.81 12.67 -25.16
N VAL A 100 -2.16 13.49 -24.34
CA VAL A 100 -1.27 13.10 -23.25
C VAL A 100 -1.58 13.86 -21.96
N VAL A 101 -1.19 13.25 -20.84
CA VAL A 101 -1.09 13.90 -19.52
C VAL A 101 0.38 14.06 -19.18
N ARG A 102 0.78 15.29 -18.82
CA ARG A 102 2.13 15.65 -18.43
C ARG A 102 2.18 16.03 -16.96
N LEU A 103 3.17 15.54 -16.25
CA LEU A 103 3.60 16.06 -14.95
C LEU A 103 4.79 16.99 -15.19
N ILE A 104 4.62 18.25 -14.82
CA ILE A 104 5.60 19.32 -15.06
C ILE A 104 6.14 19.78 -13.71
N ASN A 105 7.47 19.90 -13.61
CA ASN A 105 8.12 20.59 -12.51
C ASN A 105 8.03 22.10 -12.74
N ASN A 106 7.44 22.85 -11.82
CA ASN A 106 7.32 24.30 -11.94
C ASN A 106 8.62 25.04 -11.59
N ASP A 107 9.59 24.39 -10.93
CA ASP A 107 10.88 24.99 -10.60
C ASP A 107 11.73 25.28 -11.85
N ASP A 108 11.74 24.35 -12.80
CA ASP A 108 12.55 24.42 -14.03
C ASP A 108 11.73 24.33 -15.33
N GLY A 109 10.42 24.07 -15.23
CA GLY A 109 9.50 23.90 -16.35
C GLY A 109 9.63 22.56 -17.09
N SER A 110 10.40 21.62 -16.55
CA SER A 110 10.65 20.33 -17.21
C SER A 110 9.46 19.37 -17.08
N THR A 111 9.23 18.54 -18.11
CA THR A 111 8.29 17.42 -18.01
C THR A 111 8.96 16.26 -17.29
N ILE A 112 8.50 15.96 -16.07
CA ILE A 112 8.95 14.84 -15.25
C ILE A 112 8.44 13.53 -15.83
N ALA A 113 7.17 13.49 -16.21
CA ALA A 113 6.51 12.32 -16.75
C ALA A 113 5.48 12.72 -17.81
N GLU A 114 5.32 11.87 -18.81
CA GLU A 114 4.31 12.02 -19.85
C GLU A 114 3.65 10.67 -20.08
N GLN A 115 2.33 10.67 -20.17
CA GLN A 115 1.53 9.47 -20.37
C GLN A 115 0.50 9.73 -21.45
N ALA A 116 0.49 8.89 -22.49
CA ALA A 116 -0.54 8.89 -23.50
C ALA A 116 -1.89 8.46 -22.94
N MET A 117 -2.97 9.04 -23.47
CA MET A 117 -4.31 8.75 -23.01
C MET A 117 -4.63 7.26 -23.22
N PRO A 118 -4.95 6.51 -22.15
CA PRO A 118 -5.25 5.09 -22.28
C PRO A 118 -6.64 4.91 -22.88
N SER A 119 -6.86 3.76 -23.53
CA SER A 119 -8.11 3.45 -24.22
C SER A 119 -9.33 3.33 -23.31
N ASP A 120 -9.11 3.06 -22.02
CA ASP A 120 -10.17 3.01 -21.00
C ASP A 120 -10.45 4.39 -20.38
N HIS A 121 -9.72 5.42 -20.79
CA HIS A 121 -9.86 6.81 -20.34
C HIS A 121 -9.68 6.97 -18.82
N VAL A 122 -8.98 6.06 -18.13
CA VAL A 122 -8.71 6.18 -16.69
C VAL A 122 -7.21 6.32 -16.48
N ILE A 123 -6.79 7.39 -15.79
CA ILE A 123 -5.39 7.65 -15.47
C ILE A 123 -5.20 7.67 -13.96
N ASN A 124 -4.26 6.87 -13.47
CA ASN A 124 -3.86 6.84 -12.06
C ASN A 124 -2.54 7.59 -11.87
N VAL A 125 -2.57 8.61 -11.03
CA VAL A 125 -1.42 9.46 -10.69
C VAL A 125 -1.12 9.29 -9.20
N ASN A 126 0.07 8.78 -8.90
CA ASN A 126 0.55 8.62 -7.53
C ASN A 126 1.80 9.48 -7.30
N LEU A 127 1.66 10.48 -6.46
CA LEU A 127 2.69 11.46 -6.15
C LEU A 127 3.01 11.38 -4.66
N THR A 128 4.27 11.11 -4.36
CA THR A 128 4.80 11.10 -3.00
C THR A 128 5.66 12.34 -2.78
N GLY A 129 5.26 13.12 -1.78
CA GLY A 129 5.78 14.42 -1.43
C GLY A 129 7.16 14.41 -0.78
N GLY A 130 7.70 15.61 -0.57
CA GLY A 130 8.90 15.89 0.21
C GLY A 130 8.59 16.32 1.64
N GLN A 131 9.61 16.64 2.44
CA GLN A 131 9.44 16.92 3.88
C GLN A 131 8.97 18.36 4.19
N LEU A 132 8.64 19.14 3.16
CA LEU A 132 8.31 20.56 3.23
C LEU A 132 6.96 20.79 2.56
N GLN A 133 6.49 22.04 2.50
CA GLN A 133 5.24 22.36 1.85
C GLN A 133 5.26 22.00 0.36
N ASP A 134 4.53 20.96 -0.03
CA ASP A 134 4.40 20.60 -1.43
C ASP A 134 3.16 21.21 -2.08
N LYS A 135 3.23 21.40 -3.40
CA LYS A 135 2.16 21.97 -4.22
C LYS A 135 1.92 21.10 -5.44
N LEU A 136 0.67 20.71 -5.61
CA LEU A 136 0.19 20.05 -6.80
C LEU A 136 -0.96 20.85 -7.41
N LEU A 137 -0.77 21.32 -8.64
CA LEU A 137 -1.79 21.94 -9.45
C LEU A 137 -2.30 20.95 -10.50
N ILE A 138 -3.58 20.59 -10.45
CA ILE A 138 -4.24 19.84 -11.52
C ILE A 138 -4.92 20.86 -12.44
N ASP A 139 -4.42 21.00 -13.65
CA ASP A 139 -5.01 21.87 -14.68
C ASP A 139 -5.75 21.04 -15.72
N PHE A 140 -7.08 21.12 -15.70
CA PHE A 140 -7.94 20.49 -16.71
C PHE A 140 -7.98 21.26 -18.04
N GLY A 141 -7.26 22.37 -18.16
CA GLY A 141 -7.02 23.01 -19.45
C GLY A 141 -6.27 22.08 -20.40
N PHE A 142 -6.73 22.01 -21.65
CA PHE A 142 -6.08 21.24 -22.70
C PHE A 142 -5.28 22.17 -23.62
N SER A 143 -4.00 21.85 -23.87
CA SER A 143 -3.18 22.57 -24.85
C SER A 143 -2.98 21.76 -26.12
N GLY A 144 -3.45 22.27 -27.26
CA GLY A 144 -3.42 21.59 -28.56
C GLY A 144 -4.83 21.40 -29.11
N ALA A 145 -4.99 20.48 -30.07
CA ALA A 145 -6.28 20.01 -30.53
C ALA A 145 -6.69 18.79 -29.71
N GLN A 146 -7.73 18.93 -28.87
CA GLN A 146 -8.23 17.80 -28.11
C GLN A 146 -9.05 16.87 -29.02
N ASP A 147 -8.76 15.58 -28.95
CA ASP A 147 -9.57 14.57 -29.63
C ASP A 147 -11.04 14.57 -29.17
N ALA A 148 -11.93 14.33 -30.13
CA ALA A 148 -13.36 14.19 -29.86
C ALA A 148 -13.63 12.81 -29.23
N GLY A 149 -14.32 12.78 -28.08
CA GLY A 149 -14.63 11.52 -27.41
C GLY A 149 -14.93 11.69 -25.93
N ASP A 150 -14.93 10.55 -25.24
CA ASP A 150 -15.13 10.47 -23.80
C ASP A 150 -13.99 11.19 -23.06
N LYS A 151 -14.36 11.90 -22.00
CA LYS A 151 -13.42 12.65 -21.18
C LYS A 151 -12.78 11.72 -20.17
N SER A 152 -11.47 11.85 -20.01
CA SER A 152 -10.72 10.98 -19.13
C SER A 152 -10.96 11.27 -17.66
N THR A 153 -11.00 10.20 -16.88
CA THR A 153 -11.10 10.22 -15.44
C THR A 153 -9.71 10.14 -14.84
N LEU A 154 -9.43 11.04 -13.91
CA LEU A 154 -8.14 11.13 -13.23
C LEU A 154 -8.30 10.72 -11.77
N HIS A 155 -7.53 9.71 -11.34
CA HIS A 155 -7.39 9.33 -9.95
C HIS A 155 -6.04 9.84 -9.45
N VAL A 156 -6.05 10.84 -8.57
CA VAL A 156 -4.82 11.41 -8.01
C VAL A 156 -4.70 11.01 -6.55
N ASN A 157 -3.58 10.38 -6.22
CA ASN A 157 -3.09 10.25 -4.87
C ASN A 157 -1.88 11.19 -4.73
N PHE A 158 -1.97 12.14 -3.80
CA PHE A 158 -0.90 13.06 -3.45
C PHE A 158 -0.74 12.96 -1.95
N ASP A 159 0.25 12.18 -1.55
CA ASP A 159 0.74 12.21 -0.18
C ASP A 159 1.84 13.28 -0.15
N GLY A 160 1.76 14.27 0.73
CA GLY A 160 2.84 15.26 0.87
C GLY A 160 3.95 14.78 1.81
N THR A 161 3.92 13.50 2.21
CA THR A 161 4.65 12.93 3.35
C THR A 161 4.51 13.69 4.68
N ASP A 162 4.35 12.97 5.79
CA ASP A 162 4.19 13.61 7.11
C ASP A 162 5.45 14.43 7.45
N GLU A 163 5.31 15.75 7.65
CA GLU A 163 6.46 16.61 7.91
C GLU A 163 7.07 16.27 9.29
N LEU A 164 8.22 15.60 9.30
CA LEU A 164 8.99 15.31 10.51
C LEU A 164 9.79 16.54 10.95
N LEU A 165 9.09 17.60 11.34
CA LEU A 165 9.70 18.86 11.75
C LEU A 165 9.88 18.94 13.28
N PRO A 166 10.99 19.53 13.76
CA PRO A 166 11.12 19.93 15.16
C PRO A 166 9.95 20.81 15.59
N ALA A 167 9.44 20.60 16.81
CA ALA A 167 8.26 21.28 17.35
C ALA A 167 8.34 22.82 17.42
N ASP A 168 9.53 23.40 17.22
CA ASP A 168 9.80 24.84 17.21
C ASP A 168 9.61 25.49 15.82
N LEU A 169 9.23 24.72 14.80
CA LEU A 169 8.96 25.19 13.43
C LEU A 169 7.46 25.24 13.08
N SER A 170 6.58 25.53 14.04
CA SER A 170 5.14 25.64 13.79
C SER A 170 4.76 26.69 12.71
N PRO A 171 3.76 26.42 11.86
CA PRO A 171 3.67 25.30 10.95
C PRO A 171 4.38 25.65 9.63
N ILE A 172 5.23 24.77 9.10
CA ILE A 172 5.42 24.78 7.64
C ILE A 172 4.01 24.58 7.06
N ALA A 173 3.64 25.43 6.10
CA ALA A 173 2.29 25.46 5.61
C ALA A 173 1.97 24.10 4.96
N ALA A 174 0.80 23.56 5.26
CA ALA A 174 0.40 22.25 4.76
C ALA A 174 0.46 22.18 3.23
N ASP A 175 0.60 20.97 2.73
CA ASP A 175 0.58 20.67 1.30
C ASP A 175 -0.68 21.22 0.64
N GLN A 176 -0.51 21.67 -0.60
CA GLN A 176 -1.55 22.32 -1.36
C GLN A 176 -1.89 21.51 -2.61
N LEU A 177 -3.10 20.95 -2.62
CA LEU A 177 -3.72 20.45 -3.84
C LEU A 177 -4.67 21.51 -4.39
N SER A 178 -4.35 22.04 -5.56
CA SER A 178 -5.18 23.00 -6.29
C SER A 178 -5.70 22.40 -7.59
N ILE A 179 -6.93 22.77 -7.95
CA ILE A 179 -7.56 22.35 -9.20
C ILE A 179 -7.99 23.59 -9.96
N GLN A 180 -7.58 23.66 -11.23
CA GLN A 180 -7.99 24.72 -12.14
C GLN A 180 -8.40 24.17 -13.50
N ASN A 181 -8.95 25.05 -14.33
CA ASN A 181 -9.23 24.77 -15.72
C ASN A 181 -8.90 26.01 -16.55
N SER A 182 -7.65 26.12 -16.98
CA SER A 182 -7.20 27.29 -17.74
C SER A 182 -7.77 27.34 -19.17
N GLY A 183 -8.36 26.24 -19.66
CA GLY A 183 -8.87 26.08 -21.03
C GLY A 183 -10.40 26.18 -21.18
N GLY A 184 -11.15 26.36 -20.09
CA GLY A 184 -12.59 26.67 -20.11
C GLY A 184 -13.55 25.55 -20.52
N MET A 185 -13.08 24.33 -20.78
CA MET A 185 -13.88 23.24 -21.39
C MET A 185 -14.53 22.24 -20.39
N TYR A 186 -14.34 22.41 -19.08
CA TYR A 186 -14.79 21.47 -18.05
C TYR A 186 -15.40 22.18 -16.85
N THR A 187 -16.58 21.71 -16.43
CA THR A 187 -17.25 22.13 -15.21
C THR A 187 -16.85 21.19 -14.07
N ARG A 188 -16.35 21.74 -12.96
CA ARG A 188 -15.96 20.97 -11.76
C ARG A 188 -17.17 20.19 -11.22
N ALA A 189 -17.15 18.86 -11.29
CA ALA A 189 -18.10 18.00 -10.59
C ALA A 189 -17.52 17.59 -9.24
N ILE A 190 -17.97 18.22 -8.15
CA ILE A 190 -17.59 17.81 -6.79
C ILE A 190 -18.56 16.69 -6.36
N SER A 191 -18.09 15.46 -6.28
CA SER A 191 -18.81 14.40 -5.56
C SER A 191 -18.31 14.39 -4.12
N THR A 192 -19.15 14.86 -3.19
CA THR A 192 -18.89 14.72 -1.75
C THR A 192 -19.56 13.42 -1.30
N SER A 193 -18.78 12.41 -0.91
CA SER A 193 -19.36 11.24 -0.23
C SER A 193 -19.96 11.71 1.11
N ARG A 194 -21.22 11.34 1.34
CA ARG A 194 -21.88 11.46 2.65
C ARG A 194 -21.63 10.22 3.49
#